data_AF-A0A3D2UQJ3-F1
#
_entry.id   AF-A0A3D2UQJ3-F1
#
_cell.length_a   1.000
_cell.length_b   1.000
_cell.length_c   1.000
_cell.angle_alpha   90.00
_cell.angle_beta   90.00
_cell.angle_gamma   90.00
#
_symmetry.space_group_name_H-M   'P 1'
#
loop_
_entity.id
_entity.type
_entity.pdbx_description
1 polymer ?
#
loop_
_entity_poly.entity_id
_entity_poly.type
_entity_poly.pdbx_seq_one_letter_code
_entity_poly.pdbx_strand_id
1 'polypeptide(L)'
;MKELNLRKKKFYSATMRSFILLVVLFILLAVSEDIKMLQNQKIILNEGEINQSIITGVHIAKALLTLFIVGILFNFAYVAETQLPFIAAKVPQSGLVISSAVHIGVIFIAYFNLLEVATERNGVNQIFNAVFLLLLCIPLFRGGKALYEGIDSFANQAVKVLDEPKSSSTNFSQSTICKNCNTENEISAKHCIECGYNLQEPKNTQQFILCPQCGEKNQPNAKHCVECGTNLTKIAAK
;
A
#
# COMPACT_ATOMS: atom_id res chain seq x y z
N MET A 1 17.52 -3.16 -19.82
CA MET A 1 16.29 -3.49 -20.58
C MET A 1 16.23 -4.95 -21.04
N LYS A 2 17.23 -5.48 -21.77
CA LYS A 2 17.21 -6.88 -22.28
C LYS A 2 17.11 -7.96 -21.18
N GLU A 3 17.87 -7.80 -20.09
CA GLU A 3 17.83 -8.69 -18.91
C GLU A 3 16.48 -8.71 -18.20
N LEU A 4 15.85 -7.54 -18.03
CA LEU A 4 14.53 -7.43 -17.39
C LEU A 4 13.44 -8.12 -18.23
N ASN A 5 13.49 -7.96 -19.56
CA ASN A 5 12.57 -8.62 -20.47
C ASN A 5 12.75 -10.15 -20.45
N LEU A 6 13.99 -10.64 -20.33
CA LEU A 6 14.27 -12.07 -20.21
C LEU A 6 13.75 -12.65 -18.89
N ARG A 7 13.95 -11.94 -17.77
CA ARG A 7 13.41 -12.34 -16.45
C ARG A 7 11.88 -12.35 -16.45
N LYS A 8 11.23 -11.32 -17.02
CA LYS A 8 9.78 -11.29 -17.21
C LYS A 8 9.30 -12.49 -18.02
N LYS A 9 9.91 -12.76 -19.18
CA LYS A 9 9.55 -13.91 -20.03
C LYS A 9 9.68 -15.24 -19.28
N LYS A 10 10.77 -15.44 -18.51
CA LYS A 10 10.97 -16.64 -17.69
C LYS A 10 9.91 -16.76 -16.60
N PHE A 11 9.60 -15.67 -15.90
CA PHE A 11 8.55 -15.62 -14.89
C PHE A 11 7.19 -15.99 -15.47
N TYR A 12 6.75 -15.32 -16.55
CA TYR A 12 5.48 -15.62 -17.20
C TYR A 12 5.41 -17.06 -17.71
N SER A 13 6.48 -17.57 -18.33
CA SER A 13 6.51 -18.96 -18.80
C SER A 13 6.40 -19.97 -17.65
N ALA A 14 7.04 -19.71 -16.51
CA ALA A 14 6.95 -20.58 -15.35
C ALA A 14 5.53 -20.53 -14.75
N THR A 15 4.98 -19.33 -14.58
CA THR A 15 3.62 -19.13 -14.06
C THR A 15 2.56 -19.80 -14.94
N MET A 16 2.63 -19.63 -16.26
CA MET A 16 1.68 -20.26 -17.18
C MET A 16 1.78 -21.78 -17.15
N ARG A 17 2.98 -22.35 -17.08
CA ARG A 17 3.17 -23.80 -16.96
C ARG A 17 2.59 -24.33 -15.65
N SER A 18 2.88 -23.67 -14.51
CA SER A 18 2.32 -24.05 -13.21
C SER A 18 0.79 -23.96 -13.23
N PHE A 19 0.21 -22.90 -13.80
CA PHE A 19 -1.23 -22.73 -13.90
C PHE A 19 -1.90 -23.84 -14.71
N ILE A 20 -1.39 -24.15 -15.90
CA ILE A 20 -1.94 -25.22 -16.74
C ILE A 20 -1.88 -26.57 -16.01
N LEU A 21 -0.73 -26.89 -15.39
CA LEU A 21 -0.58 -28.14 -14.63
C LEU A 21 -1.53 -28.20 -13.43
N LEU A 22 -1.72 -27.09 -12.71
CA LEU A 22 -2.67 -27.03 -11.60
C LEU A 22 -4.10 -27.27 -12.07
N VAL A 23 -4.53 -26.64 -13.16
CA VAL A 23 -5.88 -26.86 -13.72
C VAL A 23 -6.08 -28.34 -14.05
N VAL A 24 -5.10 -28.97 -14.71
CA VAL A 24 -5.15 -30.41 -15.03
C VAL A 24 -5.24 -31.26 -13.75
N LEU A 25 -4.42 -30.97 -12.74
CA LEU A 25 -4.42 -31.72 -11.48
C LEU A 25 -5.72 -31.54 -10.69
N PHE A 26 -6.32 -30.34 -10.70
CA PHE A 26 -7.63 -30.11 -10.08
C PHE A 26 -8.76 -30.86 -10.80
N ILE A 27 -8.72 -30.93 -12.13
CA ILE A 27 -9.66 -31.76 -12.90
C ILE A 27 -9.47 -33.24 -12.54
N LEU A 28 -8.22 -33.72 -12.45
CA LEU A 28 -7.94 -35.09 -12.05
C LEU A 28 -8.41 -35.39 -10.62
N LEU A 29 -8.25 -34.44 -9.69
CA LEU A 29 -8.80 -34.56 -8.33
C LEU A 29 -10.32 -34.73 -8.35
N ALA A 30 -11.04 -33.88 -9.10
CA ALA A 30 -12.49 -33.96 -9.21
C ALA A 30 -12.95 -35.28 -9.81
N VAL A 31 -12.31 -35.73 -10.90
CA VAL A 31 -12.65 -36.99 -11.58
C VAL A 31 -12.30 -38.22 -10.73
N SER A 32 -11.30 -38.13 -9.84
CA SER A 32 -10.82 -39.28 -9.07
C SER A 32 -11.89 -39.93 -8.19
N GLU A 33 -12.91 -39.17 -7.77
CA GLU A 33 -14.02 -39.68 -6.96
C GLU A 33 -14.96 -40.60 -7.74
N ASP A 34 -15.12 -40.37 -9.04
CA ASP A 34 -16.06 -41.10 -9.90
C ASP A 34 -15.46 -42.40 -10.46
N ILE A 35 -14.15 -42.60 -10.32
CA ILE A 35 -13.46 -43.77 -10.88
C ILE A 35 -13.74 -45.00 -10.02
N LYS A 36 -14.69 -45.83 -10.48
CA LYS A 36 -15.06 -47.11 -9.84
C LYS A 36 -13.87 -48.04 -9.56
N MET A 37 -12.84 -48.01 -10.41
CA MET A 37 -11.62 -48.80 -10.21
C MET A 37 -10.92 -48.44 -8.88
N LEU A 38 -10.83 -47.15 -8.55
CA LEU A 38 -10.21 -46.67 -7.30
C LEU A 38 -11.08 -46.94 -6.08
N GLN A 39 -12.41 -46.88 -6.23
CA GLN A 39 -13.36 -47.18 -5.16
C GLN A 39 -13.33 -48.66 -4.75
N ASN A 40 -13.13 -49.56 -5.71
CA ASN A 40 -13.12 -51.01 -5.46
C ASN A 40 -11.82 -51.49 -4.81
N GLN A 41 -10.74 -50.70 -4.87
CA GLN A 41 -9.50 -51.02 -4.19
C GLN A 41 -9.59 -50.61 -2.71
N LYS A 42 -9.81 -51.60 -1.84
CA LYS A 42 -9.81 -51.42 -0.38
C LYS A 42 -8.54 -52.03 0.20
N ILE A 43 -7.76 -51.21 0.88
CA ILE A 43 -6.61 -51.66 1.65
C ILE A 43 -7.07 -51.74 3.10
N ILE A 44 -7.17 -52.96 3.60
CA ILE A 44 -7.46 -53.23 5.00
C ILE A 44 -6.13 -53.14 5.75
N LEU A 45 -6.02 -52.16 6.63
CA LEU A 45 -4.89 -52.07 7.55
C LEU A 45 -5.32 -52.68 8.89
N ASN A 46 -4.78 -53.84 9.22
CA ASN A 46 -5.05 -54.50 10.51
C ASN A 46 -4.19 -53.83 11.60
N GLU A 47 -4.75 -52.84 12.30
CA GLU A 47 -4.16 -52.29 13.52
C GLU A 47 -4.87 -52.85 14.76
N GLY A 48 -4.48 -54.05 15.18
CA GLY A 48 -4.95 -54.68 16.41
C GLY A 48 -6.45 -55.04 16.42
N GLU A 49 -6.85 -55.88 17.36
CA GLU A 49 -8.15 -56.60 17.39
C GLU A 49 -9.43 -55.74 17.42
N ILE A 50 -9.35 -54.40 17.51
CA ILE A 50 -10.51 -53.58 17.90
C ILE A 50 -10.90 -52.51 16.87
N ASN A 51 -10.03 -52.08 15.95
CA ASN A 51 -10.37 -51.04 14.96
C ASN A 51 -9.82 -51.36 13.57
N GLN A 52 -10.69 -51.78 12.64
CA GLN A 52 -10.33 -51.99 11.25
C GLN A 52 -10.58 -50.69 10.45
N SER A 53 -9.50 -50.01 10.06
CA SER A 53 -9.54 -48.88 9.12
C SER A 53 -9.53 -49.36 7.68
N ILE A 54 -10.33 -48.72 6.82
CA ILE A 54 -10.48 -49.09 5.40
C ILE A 54 -10.09 -47.88 4.55
N ILE A 55 -8.84 -47.88 4.10
CA ILE A 55 -8.37 -46.90 3.12
C ILE A 55 -8.80 -47.37 1.73
N THR A 56 -9.57 -46.55 1.03
CA THR A 56 -9.86 -46.79 -0.39
C THR A 56 -8.78 -46.18 -1.29
N GLY A 57 -8.63 -46.73 -2.50
CA GLY A 57 -7.70 -46.21 -3.51
C GLY A 57 -7.93 -44.74 -3.87
N VAL A 58 -9.16 -44.23 -3.69
CA VAL A 58 -9.51 -42.82 -3.90
C VAL A 58 -8.73 -41.90 -2.95
N HIS A 59 -8.65 -42.24 -1.65
CA HIS A 59 -7.93 -41.43 -0.67
C HIS A 59 -6.43 -41.36 -0.99
N ILE A 60 -5.85 -42.48 -1.43
CA ILE A 60 -4.44 -42.55 -1.83
C ILE A 60 -4.20 -41.72 -3.09
N ALA A 61 -5.09 -41.83 -4.09
CA ALA A 61 -4.99 -41.04 -5.32
C ALA A 61 -5.07 -39.54 -5.03
N LYS A 62 -6.02 -39.10 -4.19
CA LYS A 62 -6.15 -37.71 -3.75
C LYS A 62 -4.90 -37.22 -3.01
N ALA A 63 -4.36 -38.03 -2.10
CA ALA A 63 -3.13 -37.69 -1.39
C ALA A 63 -1.95 -37.49 -2.34
N LEU A 64 -1.74 -38.39 -3.30
CA LEU A 64 -0.68 -38.28 -4.30
C LEU A 64 -0.85 -37.04 -5.18
N LEU A 65 -2.05 -36.81 -5.72
CA LEU A 65 -2.36 -35.63 -6.52
C LEU A 65 -2.14 -34.34 -5.73
N THR A 66 -2.51 -34.32 -4.45
CA THR A 66 -2.27 -33.20 -3.54
C THR A 66 -0.77 -32.93 -3.38
N LEU A 67 0.06 -33.97 -3.20
CA LEU A 67 1.51 -33.78 -3.10
C LEU A 67 2.11 -33.15 -4.37
N PHE A 68 1.62 -33.52 -5.55
CA PHE A 68 2.01 -32.87 -6.81
C PHE A 68 1.59 -31.39 -6.86
N ILE A 69 0.34 -31.07 -6.49
CA ILE A 69 -0.18 -29.70 -6.43
C ILE A 69 0.67 -28.85 -5.48
N VAL A 70 0.95 -29.37 -4.29
CA VAL A 70 1.78 -28.75 -3.27
C VAL A 70 3.19 -28.45 -3.81
N GLY A 71 3.81 -29.41 -4.48
CA GLY A 71 5.13 -29.21 -5.11
C GLY A 71 5.14 -28.12 -6.17
N ILE A 72 4.10 -28.04 -7.01
CA ILE A 72 3.98 -26.99 -8.03
C ILE A 72 3.80 -25.62 -7.40
N LEU A 73 2.96 -25.52 -6.36
CA LEU A 73 2.70 -24.27 -5.67
C LEU A 73 3.92 -23.77 -4.88
N PHE A 74 4.69 -24.66 -4.24
CA PHE A 74 5.97 -24.30 -3.62
C PHE A 74 6.97 -23.78 -4.66
N ASN A 75 7.09 -24.46 -5.80
CA ASN A 75 7.95 -23.99 -6.89
C ASN A 75 7.50 -22.61 -7.41
N PHE A 76 6.19 -22.40 -7.56
CA PHE A 76 5.64 -21.10 -7.91
C PHE A 76 5.97 -20.03 -6.86
N ALA A 77 5.80 -20.33 -5.57
CA ALA A 77 6.13 -19.40 -4.49
C ALA A 77 7.61 -19.00 -4.50
N TYR A 78 8.52 -19.96 -4.73
CA TYR A 78 9.95 -19.69 -4.88
C TYR A 78 10.26 -18.79 -6.08
N VAL A 79 9.64 -19.08 -7.23
CA VAL A 79 9.79 -18.24 -8.44
C VAL A 79 9.22 -16.83 -8.21
N ALA A 80 8.08 -16.73 -7.52
CA ALA A 80 7.49 -15.45 -7.14
C ALA A 80 8.42 -14.65 -6.23
N GLU A 81 8.95 -15.25 -5.16
CA GLU A 81 9.87 -14.60 -4.22
C GLU A 81 11.12 -14.04 -4.92
N THR A 82 11.70 -14.83 -5.82
CA THR A 82 12.95 -14.46 -6.50
C THR A 82 12.76 -13.50 -7.66
N GLN A 83 11.62 -13.50 -8.36
CA GLN A 83 11.42 -12.71 -9.57
C GLN A 83 10.55 -11.46 -9.35
N LEU A 84 9.58 -11.47 -8.43
CA LEU A 84 8.69 -10.31 -8.22
C LEU A 84 9.43 -9.02 -7.86
N PRO A 85 10.43 -9.01 -6.96
CA PRO A 85 11.09 -7.77 -6.55
C PRO A 85 11.72 -7.02 -7.73
N PHE A 86 12.17 -7.76 -8.76
CA PHE A 86 12.73 -7.19 -9.99
C PHE A 86 11.66 -6.65 -10.94
N ILE A 87 10.43 -7.15 -10.86
CA ILE A 87 9.32 -6.76 -11.74
C ILE A 87 8.50 -5.62 -11.11
N ALA A 88 8.27 -5.68 -9.79
CA ALA A 88 7.43 -4.77 -9.01
C ALA A 88 8.30 -3.92 -8.06
N ALA A 89 9.23 -3.14 -8.62
CA ALA A 89 10.21 -2.35 -7.87
C ALA A 89 9.61 -1.33 -6.87
N LYS A 90 8.32 -1.00 -7.01
CA LYS A 90 7.62 -0.04 -6.14
C LYS A 90 7.34 -0.58 -4.73
N VAL A 91 7.39 -1.91 -4.53
CA VAL A 91 7.19 -2.56 -3.23
C VAL A 91 8.23 -3.68 -3.07
N PRO A 92 9.44 -3.38 -2.54
CA PRO A 92 10.54 -4.36 -2.51
C PRO A 92 10.22 -5.61 -1.70
N GLN A 93 9.36 -5.50 -0.68
CA GLN A 93 8.94 -6.62 0.18
C GLN A 93 7.76 -7.42 -0.39
N SER A 94 7.17 -7.01 -1.51
CA SER A 94 5.98 -7.69 -2.09
C SER A 94 6.26 -9.15 -2.42
N GLY A 95 7.46 -9.49 -2.90
CA GLY A 95 7.85 -10.86 -3.22
C GLY A 95 7.80 -11.78 -2.00
N LEU A 96 8.29 -11.31 -0.85
CA LEU A 96 8.31 -12.10 0.39
C LEU A 96 6.90 -12.25 0.99
N VAL A 97 6.10 -11.17 0.98
CA VAL A 97 4.70 -11.22 1.47
C VAL A 97 3.86 -12.18 0.64
N ILE A 98 3.96 -12.10 -0.69
CA ILE A 98 3.21 -12.97 -1.61
C ILE A 98 3.68 -14.42 -1.47
N SER A 99 5.00 -14.66 -1.40
CA SER A 99 5.54 -16.00 -1.15
C SER A 99 4.99 -16.59 0.15
N SER A 100 5.05 -15.84 1.26
CA SER A 100 4.53 -16.30 2.55
C SER A 100 3.03 -16.61 2.52
N ALA A 101 2.21 -15.78 1.85
CA ALA A 101 0.79 -16.03 1.69
C ALA A 101 0.50 -17.31 0.89
N VAL A 102 1.27 -17.55 -0.18
CA VAL A 102 1.17 -18.78 -0.98
C VAL A 102 1.56 -20.00 -0.13
N HIS A 103 2.66 -19.94 0.64
CA HIS A 103 3.08 -21.04 1.51
C HIS A 103 2.00 -21.40 2.54
N ILE A 104 1.35 -20.39 3.15
CA ILE A 104 0.23 -20.62 4.08
C ILE A 104 -0.90 -21.37 3.36
N GLY A 105 -1.33 -20.88 2.19
CA GLY A 105 -2.38 -21.54 1.40
C GLY A 105 -2.02 -22.99 1.02
N VAL A 106 -0.76 -23.25 0.63
CA VAL A 106 -0.25 -24.59 0.31
C VAL A 106 -0.31 -25.52 1.51
N ILE A 107 0.09 -25.05 2.69
CA ILE A 107 0.04 -25.83 3.94
C ILE A 107 -1.42 -26.17 4.28
N PHE A 108 -2.36 -25.24 4.12
CA PHE A 108 -3.78 -25.52 4.33
C PHE A 108 -4.35 -26.55 3.33
N ILE A 109 -4.04 -26.41 2.04
CA ILE A 109 -4.47 -27.37 1.00
C ILE A 109 -3.93 -28.77 1.35
N ALA A 110 -2.65 -28.86 1.68
CA ALA A 110 -2.00 -30.10 2.07
C ALA A 110 -2.66 -30.69 3.34
N TYR A 111 -2.93 -29.86 4.35
CA TYR A 111 -3.55 -30.28 5.60
C TYR A 111 -4.89 -30.95 5.35
N PHE A 112 -5.83 -30.27 4.70
CA PHE A 112 -7.20 -30.78 4.52
C PHE A 112 -7.23 -32.05 3.66
N ASN A 113 -6.45 -32.10 2.57
CA ASN A 113 -6.49 -33.24 1.65
C ASN A 113 -5.71 -34.46 2.18
N LEU A 114 -4.74 -34.27 3.09
CA LEU A 114 -4.00 -35.37 3.71
C LEU A 114 -4.60 -35.79 5.06
N LEU A 115 -5.49 -34.98 5.64
CA LEU A 115 -6.11 -35.25 6.94
C LEU A 115 -6.86 -36.59 6.92
N GLU A 116 -7.63 -36.87 5.87
CA GLU A 116 -8.39 -38.12 5.73
C GLU A 116 -7.50 -39.36 5.84
N VAL A 117 -6.28 -39.31 5.28
CA VAL A 117 -5.30 -40.39 5.36
C VAL A 117 -4.62 -40.46 6.73
N ALA A 118 -4.51 -39.34 7.44
CA ALA A 118 -3.84 -39.25 8.74
C ALA A 118 -4.76 -39.56 9.93
N THR A 119 -6.08 -39.33 9.82
CA THR A 119 -7.05 -39.48 10.90
C THR A 119 -7.36 -40.92 11.30
N GLU A 120 -7.01 -41.90 10.47
CA GLU A 120 -7.37 -43.31 10.70
C GLU A 120 -6.49 -44.04 11.75
N ARG A 121 -5.45 -43.40 12.29
CA ARG A 121 -4.57 -44.02 13.30
C ARG A 121 -4.51 -43.20 14.58
N ASN A 122 -4.88 -43.85 15.69
CA ASN A 122 -4.83 -43.28 17.04
C ASN A 122 -3.37 -42.90 17.39
N GLY A 123 -3.04 -41.62 17.28
CA GLY A 123 -1.69 -41.07 17.52
C GLY A 123 -1.06 -40.38 16.31
N VAL A 124 -1.33 -40.85 15.09
CA VAL A 124 -0.85 -40.17 13.86
C VAL A 124 -1.55 -38.83 13.68
N ASN A 125 -2.82 -38.71 14.07
CA ASN A 125 -3.55 -37.45 14.00
C ASN A 125 -2.91 -36.33 14.84
N GLN A 126 -2.39 -36.62 16.04
CA GLN A 126 -1.74 -35.65 16.92
C GLN A 126 -0.41 -35.20 16.34
N ILE A 127 0.42 -36.14 15.90
CA ILE A 127 1.71 -35.84 15.27
C ILE A 127 1.48 -35.06 13.98
N PHE A 128 0.52 -35.47 13.16
CA PHE A 128 0.14 -34.78 11.92
C PHE A 128 -0.26 -33.33 12.18
N ASN A 129 -1.17 -33.09 13.11
CA ASN A 129 -1.58 -31.73 13.49
C ASN A 129 -0.40 -30.89 14.00
N ALA A 130 0.45 -31.47 14.86
CA ALA A 130 1.62 -30.77 15.39
C ALA A 130 2.64 -30.39 14.31
N VAL A 131 2.90 -31.29 13.35
CA VAL A 131 3.81 -31.04 12.23
C VAL A 131 3.29 -29.92 11.35
N PHE A 132 2.00 -29.94 10.97
CA PHE A 132 1.42 -28.88 10.14
C PHE A 132 1.39 -27.52 10.85
N LEU A 133 1.14 -27.51 12.16
CA LEU A 133 1.22 -26.30 12.97
C LEU A 133 2.64 -25.73 13.00
N LEU A 134 3.66 -26.58 13.17
CA LEU A 134 5.06 -26.15 13.12
C LEU A 134 5.45 -25.62 11.73
N LEU A 135 5.01 -26.29 10.66
CA LEU A 135 5.24 -25.83 9.28
C LEU A 135 4.60 -24.46 9.02
N LEU A 136 3.43 -24.18 9.60
CA LEU A 136 2.72 -22.91 9.46
C LEU A 136 3.45 -21.74 10.17
N CYS A 137 4.19 -22.01 11.24
CA CYS A 137 4.95 -20.98 11.96
C CYS A 137 6.00 -20.29 11.07
N ILE A 138 6.64 -21.03 10.14
CA ILE A 138 7.71 -20.51 9.28
C ILE A 138 7.22 -19.36 8.37
N PRO A 139 6.21 -19.57 7.49
CA PRO A 139 5.72 -18.49 6.62
C PRO A 139 4.99 -17.39 7.40
N LEU A 140 4.36 -17.69 8.54
CA LEU A 140 3.78 -16.66 9.41
C LEU A 140 4.85 -15.72 9.96
N PHE A 141 5.97 -16.26 10.45
CA PHE A 141 7.05 -15.45 10.95
C PHE A 141 7.70 -14.62 9.83
N ARG A 142 8.00 -15.25 8.68
CA ARG A 142 8.59 -14.56 7.51
C ARG A 142 7.66 -13.47 6.97
N GLY A 143 6.39 -13.79 6.77
CA GLY A 143 5.38 -12.85 6.27
C GLY A 143 5.08 -11.72 7.26
N GLY A 144 4.97 -12.05 8.55
CA GLY A 144 4.76 -11.07 9.62
C GLY A 144 5.91 -10.07 9.72
N LYS A 145 7.16 -10.54 9.68
CA LYS A 145 8.35 -9.65 9.65
C LYS A 145 8.33 -8.72 8.44
N ALA A 146 8.07 -9.27 7.25
CA ALA A 146 7.99 -8.49 6.01
C ALA A 146 6.88 -7.43 6.07
N LEU A 147 5.72 -7.78 6.61
CA LEU A 147 4.59 -6.87 6.75
C LEU A 147 4.88 -5.76 7.77
N TYR A 148 5.50 -6.10 8.90
CA TYR A 148 5.88 -5.15 9.93
C TYR A 148 6.85 -4.09 9.40
N GLU A 149 7.92 -4.52 8.72
CA GLU A 149 8.88 -3.60 8.08
C GLU A 149 8.20 -2.75 6.98
N GLY A 150 7.22 -3.32 6.26
CA GLY A 150 6.45 -2.60 5.26
C GLY A 150 5.63 -1.47 5.88
N ILE A 151 4.94 -1.73 6.98
CA ILE A 151 4.12 -0.74 7.70
C ILE A 151 4.99 0.43 8.18
N ASP A 152 6.16 0.15 8.75
CA ASP A 152 7.09 1.20 9.21
C ASP A 152 7.51 2.11 8.04
N SER A 153 7.77 1.54 6.86
CA SER A 153 8.10 2.32 5.67
C SER A 153 6.97 3.25 5.21
N PHE A 154 5.71 2.81 5.33
CA PHE A 154 4.54 3.63 5.01
C PHE A 154 4.27 4.68 6.06
N ALA A 155 4.42 4.36 7.35
CA ALA A 155 4.27 5.30 8.45
C ALA A 155 5.27 6.46 8.29
N ASN A 156 6.54 6.14 8.01
CA ASN A 156 7.57 7.15 7.78
C ASN A 156 7.31 8.02 6.53
N GLN A 157 6.70 7.47 5.48
CA GLN A 157 6.27 8.26 4.32
C GLN A 157 5.06 9.15 4.63
N ALA A 158 4.08 8.64 5.39
CA ALA A 158 2.92 9.41 5.81
C ALA A 158 3.30 10.56 6.75
N VAL A 159 4.21 10.30 7.71
CA VAL A 159 4.76 11.32 8.61
C VAL A 159 5.49 12.41 7.83
N LYS A 160 6.26 12.09 6.78
CA LYS A 160 6.88 13.12 5.92
C LYS A 160 5.87 14.06 5.25
N VAL A 161 4.67 13.59 4.89
CA VAL A 161 3.61 14.44 4.33
C VAL A 161 3.01 15.37 5.40
N LEU A 162 3.04 14.95 6.67
CA LEU A 162 2.51 15.72 7.80
C LEU A 162 3.55 16.69 8.38
N ASP A 163 4.82 16.31 8.36
CA ASP A 163 5.96 17.07 8.90
C ASP A 163 6.61 18.00 7.88
N GLU A 164 6.20 17.96 6.60
CA GLU A 164 6.52 19.06 5.70
C GLU A 164 5.92 20.34 6.29
N PRO A 165 6.75 21.34 6.69
CA PRO A 165 6.20 22.65 6.96
C PRO A 165 5.50 23.07 5.68
N LYS A 166 4.23 23.48 5.77
CA LYS A 166 3.51 24.12 4.67
C LYS A 166 4.29 25.35 4.20
N SER A 167 5.29 25.16 3.36
CA SER A 167 5.87 26.17 2.48
C SER A 167 5.24 26.07 1.09
N SER A 168 4.06 25.46 1.00
CA SER A 168 3.09 25.77 -0.03
C SER A 168 2.37 27.05 0.38
N SER A 169 2.94 28.17 -0.06
CA SER A 169 2.23 29.41 -0.31
C SER A 169 0.95 29.11 -1.10
N THR A 170 -0.13 28.88 -0.36
CA THR A 170 -1.47 29.12 -0.89
C THR A 170 -1.53 30.62 -1.12
N ASN A 171 -1.23 31.04 -2.35
CA ASN A 171 -1.85 32.23 -2.89
C ASN A 171 -3.35 32.03 -2.65
N PHE A 172 -3.90 32.64 -1.61
CA PHE A 172 -5.20 33.26 -1.78
C PHE A 172 -5.01 34.10 -3.03
N SER A 173 -5.58 33.63 -4.14
CA SER A 173 -5.84 34.45 -5.31
C SER A 173 -6.71 35.59 -4.81
N GLN A 174 -6.05 36.61 -4.25
CA GLN A 174 -6.67 37.88 -3.97
C GLN A 174 -6.98 38.43 -5.36
N SER A 175 -8.24 38.35 -5.73
CA SER A 175 -8.75 39.00 -6.92
C SER A 175 -9.28 40.37 -6.53
N THR A 176 -9.17 41.31 -7.46
CA THR A 176 -9.76 42.65 -7.34
C THR A 176 -10.81 42.82 -8.42
N ILE A 177 -11.95 43.40 -8.06
CA ILE A 177 -13.07 43.63 -8.98
C ILE A 177 -12.91 45.02 -9.58
N CYS A 178 -12.98 45.11 -10.91
CA CYS A 178 -12.93 46.39 -11.60
C CYS A 178 -14.17 47.22 -11.27
N LYS A 179 -14.00 48.42 -10.71
CA LYS A 179 -15.11 49.33 -10.38
C LYS A 179 -15.89 49.84 -11.60
N ASN A 180 -15.34 49.74 -12.81
CA ASN A 180 -15.96 50.27 -14.03
C ASN A 180 -16.84 49.24 -14.76
N CYS A 181 -16.43 47.96 -14.77
CA CYS A 181 -17.09 46.91 -15.56
C CYS A 181 -17.39 45.62 -14.76
N ASN A 182 -17.04 45.59 -13.47
CA ASN A 182 -17.22 44.46 -12.55
C ASN A 182 -16.47 43.17 -12.91
N THR A 183 -15.54 43.21 -13.86
CA THR A 183 -14.67 42.08 -14.19
C THR A 183 -13.72 41.78 -13.04
N GLU A 184 -13.50 40.49 -12.77
CA GLU A 184 -12.50 40.01 -11.82
C GLU A 184 -11.09 40.08 -12.43
N ASN A 185 -10.13 40.65 -11.70
CA ASN A 185 -8.75 40.84 -12.14
C ASN A 185 -7.78 40.37 -11.06
N GLU A 186 -6.55 40.02 -11.43
CA GLU A 186 -5.49 39.73 -10.46
C GLU A 186 -5.10 40.99 -9.66
N ILE A 187 -4.75 40.86 -8.38
CA ILE A 187 -4.43 42.04 -7.54
C ILE A 187 -3.20 42.83 -8.01
N SER A 188 -2.33 42.21 -8.80
CA SER A 188 -1.15 42.82 -9.41
C SER A 188 -1.45 43.52 -10.75
N ALA A 189 -2.66 43.35 -11.30
CA ALA A 189 -3.03 43.92 -12.58
C ALA A 189 -3.07 45.46 -12.50
N LYS A 190 -2.27 46.12 -13.33
CA LYS A 190 -2.25 47.61 -13.44
C LYS A 190 -3.52 48.15 -14.10
N HIS A 191 -4.06 47.39 -15.06
CA HIS A 191 -5.22 47.75 -15.84
C HIS A 191 -6.18 46.56 -15.89
N CYS A 192 -7.47 46.84 -15.95
CA CYS A 192 -8.49 45.84 -16.10
C CYS A 192 -8.34 45.12 -17.44
N ILE A 193 -8.42 43.78 -17.42
CA ILE A 193 -8.28 42.92 -18.59
C ILE A 193 -9.37 43.15 -19.64
N GLU A 194 -10.57 43.58 -19.22
CA GLU A 194 -11.71 43.71 -20.12
C GLU A 194 -11.91 45.15 -20.63
N CYS A 195 -11.87 46.14 -19.73
CA CYS A 195 -12.16 47.53 -20.10
C CYS A 195 -10.94 48.46 -20.11
N GLY A 196 -9.74 47.99 -19.72
CA GLY A 196 -8.53 48.80 -19.64
C GLY A 196 -8.47 49.82 -18.49
N TYR A 197 -9.48 49.86 -17.61
CA TYR A 197 -9.53 50.77 -16.46
C TYR A 197 -8.32 50.57 -15.52
N ASN A 198 -7.66 51.64 -15.11
CA ASN A 198 -6.50 51.56 -14.21
C ASN A 198 -6.94 51.14 -12.79
N LEU A 199 -6.47 49.98 -12.34
CA LEU A 199 -6.84 49.38 -11.05
C LEU A 199 -5.94 49.86 -9.90
N GLN A 200 -4.85 50.56 -10.20
CA GLN A 200 -3.94 51.13 -9.23
C GLN A 200 -4.34 52.58 -8.95
N GLU A 201 -5.18 52.79 -7.95
CA GLU A 201 -5.30 54.12 -7.34
C GLU A 201 -3.91 54.51 -6.78
N PRO A 202 -3.44 55.75 -6.98
CA PRO A 202 -2.19 56.18 -6.38
C PRO A 202 -2.35 56.08 -4.85
N LYS A 203 -1.51 55.27 -4.21
CA LYS A 203 -1.33 55.28 -2.75
C LYS A 203 -0.78 56.64 -2.34
N ASN A 204 -1.64 57.65 -2.29
CA ASN A 204 -1.36 58.92 -1.66
C ASN A 204 -1.74 58.80 -0.19
N THR A 205 -1.05 57.91 0.53
CA THR A 205 -1.07 57.94 1.99
C THR A 205 -0.20 59.12 2.40
N GLN A 206 -0.76 60.32 2.31
CA GLN A 206 -0.18 61.48 2.95
C GLN A 206 -0.25 61.22 4.46
N GLN A 207 0.82 60.65 5.01
CA GLN A 207 0.96 60.49 6.45
C GLN A 207 1.11 61.89 7.04
N PHE A 208 0.15 62.31 7.85
CA PHE A 208 0.24 63.55 8.62
C PHE A 208 0.44 63.18 10.09
N ILE A 209 1.21 63.98 10.83
CA ILE A 209 1.33 63.86 12.28
C ILE A 209 0.41 64.89 12.94
N LEU A 210 -0.37 64.46 13.93
CA LEU A 210 -1.22 65.36 14.70
C LEU A 210 -0.41 65.95 15.85
N CYS A 211 -0.50 67.27 16.05
CA CYS A 211 0.12 67.92 17.19
C CYS A 211 -0.57 67.49 18.50
N PRO A 212 0.15 67.01 19.51
CA PRO A 212 -0.47 66.57 20.78
C PRO A 212 -1.02 67.72 21.62
N GLN A 213 -0.62 68.97 21.33
CA GLN A 213 -0.99 70.13 22.14
C GLN A 213 -2.19 70.90 21.58
N CYS A 214 -2.35 70.96 20.25
CA CYS A 214 -3.46 71.69 19.60
C CYS A 214 -4.28 70.84 18.61
N GLY A 215 -3.83 69.62 18.27
CA GLY A 215 -4.52 68.75 17.33
C GLY A 215 -4.25 69.03 15.85
N GLU A 216 -3.43 70.03 15.50
CA GLU A 216 -3.22 70.42 14.11
C GLU A 216 -2.50 69.34 13.27
N LYS A 217 -2.88 69.21 11.99
CA LYS A 217 -2.26 68.27 11.05
C LYS A 217 -0.98 68.86 10.47
N ASN A 218 0.14 68.22 10.76
CA ASN A 218 1.45 68.63 10.30
C ASN A 218 2.05 67.59 9.34
N GLN A 219 2.96 68.04 8.48
CA GLN A 219 3.71 67.13 7.61
C GLN A 219 4.54 66.14 8.46
N PRO A 220 4.77 64.91 7.97
CA PRO A 220 5.38 63.85 8.78
C PRO A 220 6.83 64.16 9.20
N ASN A 221 7.48 65.08 8.49
CA ASN A 221 8.85 65.52 8.76
C ASN A 221 8.92 66.88 9.48
N ALA A 222 7.78 67.44 9.92
CA ALA A 222 7.73 68.74 10.58
C ALA A 222 8.39 68.65 11.97
N LYS A 223 9.40 69.50 12.22
CA LYS A 223 10.07 69.56 13.54
C LYS A 223 9.26 70.31 14.59
N HIS A 224 8.43 71.25 14.16
CA HIS A 224 7.56 72.07 15.00
C HIS A 224 6.17 72.15 14.37
N CYS A 225 5.13 72.24 15.20
CA CYS A 225 3.76 72.46 14.75
C CYS A 225 3.61 73.82 14.07
N VAL A 226 2.95 73.86 12.91
CA VAL A 226 2.73 75.09 12.13
C VAL A 226 1.85 76.11 12.86
N GLU A 227 0.89 75.64 13.66
CA GLU A 227 -0.05 76.52 14.37
C GLU A 227 0.48 76.98 15.73
N CYS A 228 0.98 76.06 16.56
CA CYS A 228 1.32 76.37 17.96
C CYS A 228 2.82 76.29 18.30
N GLY A 229 3.69 75.96 17.33
CA GLY A 229 5.14 75.89 17.52
C GLY A 229 5.65 74.71 18.35
N THR A 230 4.78 73.84 18.86
CA THR A 230 5.18 72.67 19.68
C THR A 230 6.14 71.76 18.92
N ASN A 231 7.23 71.32 19.56
CA ASN A 231 8.21 70.42 18.95
C ASN A 231 7.64 69.00 18.76
N LEU A 232 7.65 68.50 17.52
CA LEU A 232 7.05 67.22 17.12
C LEU A 232 8.08 66.09 16.95
N THR A 233 9.39 66.37 17.15
CA THR A 233 10.46 65.39 16.87
C THR A 233 10.45 64.17 17.79
N LYS A 234 9.76 64.23 18.94
CA LYS A 234 9.60 63.09 19.86
C LYS A 234 8.53 62.08 19.45
N ILE A 235 7.67 62.40 18.47
CA ILE A 235 6.50 61.58 18.10
C ILE A 235 6.79 60.76 16.83
N ALA A 236 7.70 61.21 15.97
CA ALA A 236 8.06 60.54 14.72
C ALA A 236 9.02 59.34 14.88
N ALA A 237 9.44 59.02 16.11
CA ALA A 237 10.34 57.91 16.42
C ALA A 237 9.63 56.87 17.30
N LYS A 238 8.62 56.20 16.75
CA LYS A 238 8.15 54.90 17.26
C LYS A 238 7.52 54.08 16.15
#